data_AF-A0A2I1GGM3-F1
#
_entry.id   AF-A0A2I1GGM3-F1
#
_cell.length_a   1.000
_cell.length_b   1.000
_cell.length_c   1.000
_cell.angle_alpha   90.00
_cell.angle_beta   90.00
_cell.angle_gamma   90.00
#
_symmetry.space_group_name_H-M   'P 1'
#
loop_
_entity.id
_entity.type
_entity.pdbx_description
1 polymer ?
#
loop_
_entity_poly.entity_id
_entity_poly.type
_entity_poly.pdbx_seq_one_letter_code
_entity_poly.pdbx_strand_id
1 'polypeptide(L)'
;MNEKPKNLWKYDNKYQRHVTISTIDSTIKSENVDERVVYMEDLEKRRQAYGICGECKEPGTGDNWCQPCNAKRFKDNFKNWTSGNKIIDEFIQQSQLNAVHYSKCLEWIPFEKFQNITYIAEGGF
;
A
#
# COMPACT_ATOMS: atom_id res chain seq x y z
N MET A 1 -14.21 -13.14 -23.95
CA MET A 1 -13.28 -12.11 -23.45
C MET A 1 -13.74 -11.74 -22.05
N ASN A 2 -12.99 -12.06 -21.00
CA ASN A 2 -13.37 -11.66 -19.64
C ASN A 2 -12.98 -10.20 -19.47
N GLU A 3 -13.97 -9.30 -19.37
CA GLU A 3 -13.74 -7.87 -19.14
C GLU A 3 -12.95 -7.69 -17.83
N LYS A 4 -11.91 -6.83 -17.87
CA LYS A 4 -11.17 -6.49 -16.65
C LYS A 4 -12.13 -5.81 -15.67
N PRO A 5 -12.09 -6.17 -14.37
CA PRO A 5 -12.99 -5.56 -13.40
C PRO A 5 -12.76 -4.04 -13.35
N LYS A 6 -13.81 -3.26 -13.62
CA LYS A 6 -13.74 -1.79 -13.64
C LYS A 6 -13.78 -1.24 -12.22
N ASN A 7 -12.80 -0.42 -11.86
CA ASN A 7 -12.76 0.30 -10.59
C ASN A 7 -13.71 1.50 -10.60
N LEU A 8 -14.27 1.83 -9.44
CA LEU A 8 -15.10 3.01 -9.20
C LEU A 8 -14.41 3.91 -8.17
N TRP A 9 -13.16 4.29 -8.45
CA TRP A 9 -12.36 5.12 -7.56
C TRP A 9 -12.96 6.52 -7.41
N LYS A 10 -12.84 7.07 -6.21
CA LYS A 10 -13.18 8.45 -5.91
C LYS A 10 -11.92 9.20 -5.51
N TYR A 11 -11.94 10.51 -5.73
CA TYR A 11 -10.91 11.42 -5.31
C TYR A 11 -11.57 12.60 -4.63
N ASP A 12 -11.28 12.78 -3.36
CA ASP A 12 -11.76 13.89 -2.56
C ASP A 12 -10.62 14.37 -1.66
N ASN A 13 -10.16 15.59 -1.91
CA ASN A 13 -9.06 16.22 -1.18
C ASN A 13 -9.42 16.56 0.27
N LYS A 14 -10.69 16.39 0.68
CA LYS A 14 -11.12 16.46 2.08
C LYS A 14 -10.44 15.37 2.91
N TYR A 15 -10.29 14.16 2.37
CA TYR A 15 -9.80 13.01 3.14
C TYR A 15 -8.30 12.85 3.04
N GLN A 16 -7.73 12.11 3.99
CA GLN A 16 -6.37 11.59 3.85
C GLN A 16 -6.26 10.71 2.60
N ARG A 17 -5.04 10.55 2.07
CA ARG A 17 -4.78 9.75 0.86
C ARG A 17 -4.90 8.24 1.08
N HIS A 18 -4.95 7.80 2.33
CA HIS A 18 -5.11 6.41 2.72
C HIS A 18 -5.66 6.28 4.13
N VAL A 19 -6.16 5.09 4.44
CA VAL A 19 -6.70 4.77 5.75
C VAL A 19 -5.64 4.83 6.85
N THR A 20 -6.09 5.08 8.07
CA THR A 20 -5.35 4.87 9.31
C THR A 20 -5.75 3.52 9.90
N ILE A 21 -4.76 2.71 10.29
CA ILE A 21 -4.98 1.47 11.03
C ILE A 21 -5.04 1.86 12.50
N SER A 22 -6.14 1.55 13.18
CA SER A 22 -6.26 1.78 14.62
C SER A 22 -5.26 0.90 15.37
N THR A 23 -4.13 1.48 15.78
CA THR A 23 -3.28 0.86 16.80
C THR A 23 -4.01 0.92 18.14
N ILE A 24 -3.91 -0.16 18.91
CA ILE A 24 -4.60 -0.37 20.20
C ILE A 24 -4.43 0.80 21.19
N ASP A 25 -3.37 1.60 21.06
CA ASP A 25 -3.09 2.82 21.85
C ASP A 25 -3.93 4.07 21.48
N SER A 26 -4.71 4.03 20.40
CA SER A 26 -5.57 5.17 19.99
C SER A 26 -6.85 5.32 20.84
N THR A 27 -6.98 4.59 21.95
CA THR A 27 -8.05 4.76 22.93
C THR A 27 -7.95 6.07 23.73
N ILE A 28 -6.87 6.86 23.57
CA ILE A 28 -6.88 8.27 23.96
C ILE A 28 -7.73 9.03 22.94
N LYS A 29 -9.04 9.04 23.19
CA LYS A 29 -10.02 9.90 22.51
C LYS A 29 -9.57 11.35 22.66
N SER A 30 -8.81 11.86 21.70
CA SER A 30 -8.71 13.29 21.44
C SER A 30 -10.14 13.79 21.19
N GLU A 31 -10.59 14.78 21.97
CA GLU A 31 -11.92 15.38 21.88
C GLU A 31 -12.17 16.10 20.52
N ASN A 32 -11.17 16.14 19.63
CA ASN A 32 -11.32 16.50 18.23
C ASN A 32 -11.00 15.31 17.33
N VAL A 33 -12.03 14.60 16.87
CA VAL A 33 -11.91 13.63 15.77
C VAL A 33 -11.75 14.44 14.48
N ASP A 34 -10.53 14.52 13.96
CA ASP A 34 -10.30 15.14 12.65
C ASP A 34 -11.14 14.40 11.59
N GLU A 35 -12.17 15.07 11.07
CA GLU A 35 -13.09 14.52 10.06
C GLU A 35 -12.37 14.02 8.80
N ARG A 36 -11.13 14.46 8.55
CA ARG A 36 -10.33 14.04 7.40
C ARG A 36 -9.74 12.63 7.55
N VAL A 37 -9.61 12.14 8.78
CA VAL A 37 -9.06 10.80 9.08
C VAL A 37 -10.06 9.73 8.68
N VAL A 38 -9.62 8.76 7.88
CA VAL A 38 -10.44 7.61 7.49
C VAL A 38 -9.84 6.36 8.13
N TYR A 39 -10.61 5.67 8.98
CA TYR A 39 -10.15 4.43 9.61
C TYR A 39 -10.37 3.23 8.69
N MET A 40 -9.54 2.19 8.83
CA MET A 40 -9.63 0.97 8.03
C MET A 40 -10.97 0.25 8.23
N GLU A 41 -11.50 0.28 9.44
CA GLU A 41 -12.77 -0.31 9.85
C GLU A 41 -14.01 0.48 9.37
N ASP A 42 -13.85 1.76 9.02
CA ASP A 42 -14.96 2.62 8.58
C ASP A 42 -15.25 2.43 7.08
N LEU A 43 -16.02 1.39 6.77
CA LEU A 43 -16.36 1.01 5.40
C LEU A 43 -17.13 2.09 4.64
N GLU A 44 -18.01 2.82 5.31
CA GLU A 44 -18.83 3.85 4.67
C GLU A 44 -17.98 5.07 4.32
N LYS A 45 -17.13 5.53 5.24
CA LYS A 45 -16.21 6.63 4.97
C LYS A 45 -15.16 6.26 3.94
N ARG A 46 -14.64 5.02 3.95
CA ARG A 46 -13.77 4.50 2.87
C ARG A 46 -14.47 4.52 1.52
N ARG A 47 -15.74 4.12 1.44
CA ARG A 47 -16.54 4.14 0.21
C ARG A 47 -16.72 5.56 -0.31
N GLN A 48 -16.90 6.53 0.58
CA GLN A 48 -17.02 7.94 0.24
C GLN A 48 -15.68 8.52 -0.23
N ALA A 49 -14.60 8.27 0.49
CA ALA A 49 -13.28 8.82 0.21
C ALA A 49 -12.60 8.20 -1.02
N TYR A 50 -12.54 6.87 -1.08
CA TYR A 50 -11.71 6.15 -2.05
C TYR A 50 -12.51 5.44 -3.14
N GLY A 51 -13.83 5.29 -2.96
CA GLY A 51 -14.68 4.56 -3.89
C GLY A 51 -14.56 3.04 -3.75
N ILE A 52 -14.94 2.30 -4.79
CA ILE A 52 -15.05 0.84 -4.77
C ILE A 52 -14.00 0.18 -5.67
N CYS A 53 -13.31 -0.81 -5.13
CA CYS A 53 -12.39 -1.65 -5.88
C CYS A 53 -13.15 -2.54 -6.86
N GLY A 54 -12.72 -2.53 -8.12
CA GLY A 54 -13.31 -3.32 -9.19
C GLY A 54 -13.13 -4.82 -8.98
N GLU A 55 -12.03 -5.24 -8.34
CA GLU A 55 -11.65 -6.65 -8.18
C GLU A 55 -12.37 -7.35 -7.05
N CYS A 56 -12.36 -6.78 -5.85
CA CYS A 56 -12.99 -7.39 -4.66
C CYS A 56 -14.37 -6.82 -4.32
N LYS A 57 -14.81 -5.74 -4.99
CA LYS A 57 -16.07 -5.03 -4.72
C LYS A 57 -16.18 -4.37 -3.35
N GLU A 58 -15.08 -4.31 -2.60
CA GLU A 58 -14.99 -3.61 -1.31
C GLU A 58 -14.49 -2.17 -1.48
N PRO A 59 -14.71 -1.28 -0.49
CA PRO A 59 -14.13 0.05 -0.48
C PRO A 59 -12.61 0.06 -0.60
N GLY A 60 -12.06 1.05 -1.32
CA GLY A 60 -10.63 1.29 -1.36
C GLY A 60 -10.03 1.55 0.03
N THR A 61 -8.71 1.48 0.13
CA THR A 61 -7.96 1.81 1.36
C THR A 61 -7.07 3.03 1.17
N GLY A 62 -7.04 3.59 -0.04
CA GLY A 62 -6.35 4.83 -0.39
C GLY A 62 -6.58 5.20 -1.85
N ASP A 63 -5.97 6.30 -2.27
CA ASP A 63 -6.06 6.83 -3.63
C ASP A 63 -5.70 5.75 -4.65
N ASN A 64 -6.69 5.29 -5.42
CA ASN A 64 -6.55 4.22 -6.41
C ASN A 64 -5.90 2.93 -5.85
N TRP A 65 -6.07 2.65 -4.56
CA TRP A 65 -5.41 1.55 -3.87
C TRP A 65 -6.40 0.68 -3.08
N CYS A 66 -6.23 -0.64 -3.18
CA CYS A 66 -6.95 -1.63 -2.39
C CYS A 66 -5.93 -2.56 -1.74
N GLN A 67 -5.70 -2.38 -0.43
CA GLN A 67 -4.70 -3.15 0.30
C GLN A 67 -4.91 -4.67 0.18
N PRO A 68 -6.12 -5.24 0.33
CA PRO A 68 -6.30 -6.70 0.20
C PRO A 68 -5.93 -7.24 -1.20
N CYS A 69 -6.32 -6.53 -2.26
CA CYS A 69 -6.01 -6.93 -3.63
C CYS A 69 -4.52 -6.82 -3.95
N ASN A 70 -3.87 -5.73 -3.53
CA ASN A 70 -2.44 -5.54 -3.75
C ASN A 70 -1.60 -6.51 -2.89
N ALA A 71 -1.97 -6.74 -1.62
CA ALA A 71 -1.33 -7.74 -0.78
C ALA A 71 -1.39 -9.14 -1.41
N LYS A 72 -2.54 -9.53 -1.98
CA LYS A 72 -2.67 -10.79 -2.73
C LYS A 72 -1.70 -10.85 -3.91
N ARG A 73 -1.65 -9.81 -4.75
CA ARG A 73 -0.73 -9.74 -5.90
C ARG A 73 0.73 -9.84 -5.48
N PHE A 74 1.11 -9.13 -4.42
CA PHE A 74 2.46 -9.21 -3.87
C PHE A 74 2.78 -10.62 -3.39
N LYS A 75 1.88 -11.23 -2.62
CA LYS A 75 2.04 -12.61 -2.14
C LYS A 75 2.23 -13.61 -3.28
N ASP A 76 1.44 -13.47 -4.36
CA ASP A 76 1.57 -14.31 -5.56
C ASP A 76 2.92 -14.11 -6.28
N ASN A 77 3.55 -12.94 -6.10
CA ASN A 77 4.83 -12.54 -6.72
C ASN A 77 6.07 -12.79 -5.83
N PHE A 78 5.93 -13.17 -4.56
CA PHE A 78 7.08 -13.37 -3.65
C PHE A 78 8.07 -14.43 -4.13
N LYS A 79 7.61 -15.41 -4.92
CA LYS A 79 8.47 -16.43 -5.52
C LYS A 79 9.29 -15.94 -6.72
N ASN A 80 8.99 -14.75 -7.24
CA ASN A 80 9.59 -14.23 -8.47
C ASN A 80 10.76 -13.26 -8.22
N TRP A 81 11.06 -12.94 -6.96
CA TRP A 81 12.20 -12.11 -6.59
C TRP A 81 12.74 -12.52 -5.22
N THR A 82 14.03 -12.31 -5.01
CA THR A 82 14.70 -12.43 -3.71
C THR A 82 15.91 -11.49 -3.73
N SER A 83 16.25 -10.93 -2.59
CA SER A 83 17.51 -10.22 -2.38
C SER A 83 18.70 -11.14 -2.12
N GLY A 84 18.46 -12.45 -1.97
CA GLY A 84 19.43 -13.40 -1.45
C GLY A 84 19.59 -13.32 0.09
N ASN A 85 18.95 -12.36 0.74
CA ASN A 85 18.94 -12.22 2.20
C ASN A 85 17.51 -12.37 2.74
N LYS A 86 17.29 -13.47 3.46
CA LYS A 86 15.97 -13.83 4.00
C LYS A 86 15.38 -12.76 4.93
N ILE A 87 16.21 -12.08 5.74
CA ILE A 87 15.75 -11.05 6.68
C ILE A 87 15.25 -9.83 5.91
N ILE A 88 15.98 -9.42 4.87
CA ILE A 88 15.57 -8.31 4.00
C ILE A 88 14.30 -8.67 3.23
N ASP A 89 14.24 -9.89 2.68
CA ASP A 89 13.07 -10.38 1.96
C ASP A 89 11.83 -10.37 2.85
N GLU A 90 11.92 -10.91 4.07
CA GLU A 90 10.82 -10.91 5.05
C GLU A 90 10.37 -9.49 5.38
N PHE A 91 11.30 -8.56 5.60
CA PHE A 91 10.98 -7.16 5.87
C PHE A 91 10.24 -6.48 4.72
N ILE A 92 10.71 -6.66 3.48
CA ILE A 92 10.06 -6.11 2.28
C ILE A 92 8.69 -6.74 2.07
N GLN A 93 8.57 -8.07 2.22
CA GLN A 93 7.29 -8.79 2.10
C GLN A 93 6.28 -8.29 3.14
N GLN A 94 6.68 -8.08 4.40
CA GLN A 94 5.82 -7.49 5.43
C GLN A 94 5.38 -6.06 5.08
N SER A 95 6.28 -5.24 4.53
CA SER A 95 5.91 -3.91 4.03
C SER A 95 4.87 -4.00 2.90
N GLN A 96 5.08 -4.89 1.93
CA GLN A 96 4.17 -5.09 0.79
C GLN A 96 2.78 -5.59 1.21
N LEU A 97 2.71 -6.53 2.16
CA LEU A 97 1.44 -7.07 2.67
C LEU A 97 0.63 -6.01 3.44
N ASN A 98 1.30 -5.11 4.16
CA ASN A 98 0.62 -4.12 5.02
C ASN A 98 0.43 -2.76 4.34
N ALA A 99 0.89 -2.59 3.10
CA ALA A 99 0.83 -1.31 2.39
C ALA A 99 -0.62 -0.88 2.12
N VAL A 100 -1.05 0.18 2.80
CA VAL A 100 -2.35 0.85 2.57
C VAL A 100 -2.33 1.84 1.41
N HIS A 101 -1.15 2.15 0.88
CA HIS A 101 -0.90 3.10 -0.20
C HIS A 101 0.39 2.76 -0.93
N TYR A 102 0.54 3.15 -2.20
CA TYR A 102 1.74 2.84 -2.99
C TYR A 102 3.03 3.37 -2.36
N SER A 103 2.98 4.54 -1.71
CA SER A 103 4.13 5.15 -1.05
C SER A 103 4.49 4.51 0.31
N LYS A 104 3.69 3.53 0.76
CA LYS A 104 3.92 2.77 2.01
C LYS A 104 4.40 1.34 1.72
N CYS A 105 4.78 1.08 0.47
CA CYS A 105 5.22 -0.21 -0.03
C CYS A 105 6.70 -0.14 -0.39
N LEU A 106 7.51 -1.06 0.14
CA LEU A 106 8.88 -1.26 -0.31
C LEU A 106 8.92 -2.20 -1.53
N GLU A 107 9.91 -1.99 -2.40
CA GLU A 107 10.14 -2.83 -3.57
C GLU A 107 11.62 -3.22 -3.65
N TRP A 108 11.86 -4.51 -3.92
CA TRP A 108 13.19 -4.99 -4.22
C TRP A 108 13.48 -4.82 -5.72
N ILE A 109 14.55 -4.10 -6.03
CA ILE A 109 15.05 -3.92 -7.40
C ILE A 109 16.42 -4.61 -7.49
N PRO A 110 16.52 -5.76 -8.19
CA PRO A 110 17.80 -6.43 -8.41
C PRO A 110 18.82 -5.50 -9.10
N PHE A 111 20.10 -5.63 -8.74
CA PHE A 111 21.16 -4.78 -9.26
C PHE A 111 21.25 -4.83 -10.79
N GLU A 112 20.98 -6.00 -11.37
CA GLU A 112 21.05 -6.28 -12.80
C GLU A 112 19.97 -5.52 -13.60
N LYS A 113 18.94 -4.97 -12.94
CA LYS A 113 17.93 -4.14 -13.59
C LYS A 113 18.38 -2.69 -13.78
N PHE A 114 19.41 -2.23 -13.07
CA PHE A 114 19.92 -0.88 -13.27
C PHE A 114 20.73 -0.80 -14.56
N GLN A 115 20.45 0.23 -15.36
CA GLN A 115 21.14 0.52 -16.62
C GLN A 115 21.88 1.85 -16.48
N ASN A 116 22.86 2.09 -17.37
CA ASN A 116 23.65 3.33 -17.39
C ASN A 116 24.39 3.62 -16.08
N ILE A 117 24.87 2.57 -15.42
CA ILE A 117 25.63 2.68 -14.17
C ILE A 117 26.99 3.29 -14.50
N THR A 118 27.29 4.45 -13.91
CA THR A 118 28.59 5.11 -14.00
C THR A 118 29.26 5.04 -12.64
N TYR A 119 30.47 4.49 -12.58
CA TYR A 119 31.27 4.48 -11.37
C TYR A 119 31.78 5.89 -11.08
N ILE A 120 31.52 6.40 -9.88
CA ILE A 120 31.89 7.78 -9.48
C ILE A 120 33.07 7.82 -8.50
N ALA A 121 33.17 6.87 -7.57
CA ALA A 121 34.25 6.73 -6.59
C ALA A 121 34.14 5.40 -5.82
N GLU A 122 35.25 4.95 -5.23
CA GLU A 122 35.27 3.98 -4.12
C GLU A 122 35.44 4.75 -2.81
N GLY A 123 34.66 4.36 -1.80
CA GLY A 123 34.85 4.85 -0.44
C GLY A 123 35.65 3.86 0.40
N GLY A 124 36.50 4.38 1.29
CA GLY A 124 37.02 3.68 2.47
C GLY A 124 36.52 4.43 3.71
N PHE A 125 35.82 3.72 4.60
CA PHE A 125 35.45 4.23 5.92
C PHE A 125 36.55 3.94 6.93
#